data_AF-A0A7G5ZLG7-F1
#
_entry.id   AF-A0A7G5ZLG7-F1
#
_cell.length_a   1.000
_cell.length_b   1.000
_cell.length_c   1.000
_cell.angle_alpha   90.00
_cell.angle_beta   90.00
_cell.angle_gamma   90.00
#
_symmetry.space_group_name_H-M   'P 1'
#
loop_
_entity.id
_entity.type
_entity.pdbx_description
1 polymer ?
#
loop_
_entity_poly.entity_id
_entity_poly.type
_entity_poly.pdbx_seq_one_letter_code
_entity_poly.pdbx_strand_id
1 'polypeptide(L)'
;MAAHLRTLRGASGRAAALPGRGRAVTAARTDAREILSTIGPHVAVAQRLSAALSRYARAYDEHAHRANDLIEQIESAHAAWLTLNAASDEAGRGALAAAEGDDPVVAQAAEELATDLIRDRRRAEEELDDLWTRYEFHFGAWDEAYDTAVRALGESAGVNLSHESRDLLQDLLAADSPQEVLALWLLHPELQEELIDADPAALGALDGLPAAVRVHANQRSAAAWIEEALTEREREPDGSERAAFLAKEIAYLRKVEHGGVQLYLYDRDFSRIVEVVGDLRVAPTHVLTYVPGTFTSLASFYSGDVQQVATSLVDKVPGTLAFVYKDGEFPGEDSEAGGVNPMRIGEANDHDRAVEAGRQLARFEAGMRADPATGAAEQDALGHSWGLANVTSAEVAGAEFDKVISLSGAGMPPEWSPDPDTAYADLSYRDLLQEGQHMGLVWDGNNPRSHPAFEHGGYYLGPDDAVLDQEEASSLVGPTVNVSPEYIRVLTENHSLIATDDPDNRRALRDMQRLVKK
;
A
#
# COMPACT_ATOMS: atom_id res chain seq x y z
N MET A 1 -17.43 7.11 -23.72
CA MET A 1 -16.51 7.30 -24.85
C MET A 1 -16.78 6.38 -26.05
N ALA A 2 -16.86 5.05 -25.88
CA ALA A 2 -17.05 4.08 -26.98
C ALA A 2 -18.29 4.32 -27.88
N ALA A 3 -19.41 4.79 -27.32
CA ALA A 3 -20.62 5.11 -28.09
C ALA A 3 -20.41 6.30 -29.04
N HIS A 4 -19.68 7.33 -28.61
CA HIS A 4 -19.38 8.52 -29.42
C HIS A 4 -18.42 8.19 -30.57
N LEU A 5 -17.38 7.38 -30.31
CA LEU A 5 -16.46 6.91 -31.36
C LEU A 5 -17.17 6.00 -32.39
N ARG A 6 -18.15 5.20 -31.96
CA ARG A 6 -18.98 4.37 -32.85
C ARG A 6 -19.88 5.22 -33.74
N THR A 7 -20.49 6.27 -33.19
CA THR A 7 -21.28 7.26 -33.94
C THR A 7 -20.42 7.99 -34.97
N LEU A 8 -19.21 8.41 -34.58
CA LEU A 8 -18.24 9.06 -35.48
C LEU A 8 -17.81 8.11 -36.62
N ARG A 9 -17.41 6.86 -36.30
CA ARG A 9 -17.08 5.83 -37.30
C ARG A 9 -18.24 5.57 -38.28
N GLY A 10 -19.47 5.52 -37.77
CA GLY A 10 -20.67 5.37 -38.60
C GLY A 10 -20.94 6.57 -39.51
N ALA A 11 -20.75 7.79 -39.00
CA ALA A 11 -20.90 9.02 -39.78
C ALA A 11 -19.81 9.15 -40.87
N SER A 12 -18.55 8.89 -40.53
CA SER A 12 -17.44 8.89 -41.47
C SER A 12 -17.57 7.77 -42.51
N GLY A 13 -18.07 6.58 -42.12
CA GLY A 13 -18.40 5.50 -43.06
C GLY A 13 -19.43 5.91 -44.10
N ARG A 14 -20.50 6.60 -43.68
CA ARG A 14 -21.52 7.15 -44.61
C ARG A 14 -20.96 8.27 -45.49
N ALA A 15 -20.14 9.15 -44.92
CA ALA A 15 -19.50 10.24 -45.66
C ALA A 15 -18.52 9.72 -46.74
N ALA A 16 -17.75 8.67 -46.43
CA ALA A 16 -16.85 8.01 -47.37
C ALA A 16 -17.58 7.32 -48.55
N ALA A 17 -18.86 6.99 -48.36
CA ALA A 17 -19.73 6.33 -49.35
C ALA A 17 -20.71 7.28 -50.08
N LEU A 18 -20.67 8.59 -49.80
CA LEU A 18 -21.57 9.58 -50.45
C LEU A 18 -21.53 9.44 -51.98
N PRO A 19 -22.66 9.34 -52.71
CA PRO A 19 -22.65 9.28 -54.17
C PRO A 19 -22.41 10.66 -54.83
N GLY A 20 -21.98 10.69 -56.10
CA GLY A 20 -21.82 11.94 -56.87
C GLY A 20 -20.37 12.28 -57.30
N ARG A 21 -20.22 13.39 -58.03
CA ARG A 21 -18.95 13.92 -58.58
C ARG A 21 -18.85 15.44 -58.32
N GLY A 22 -17.65 15.92 -57.96
CA GLY A 22 -17.38 17.35 -57.68
C GLY A 22 -16.35 17.51 -56.55
N ARG A 23 -15.61 18.62 -56.50
CA ARG A 23 -14.49 18.80 -55.55
C ARG A 23 -14.91 18.66 -54.08
N ALA A 24 -16.08 19.20 -53.70
CA ALA A 24 -16.59 19.11 -52.33
C ALA A 24 -16.92 17.67 -51.90
N VAL A 25 -17.49 16.87 -52.80
CA VAL A 25 -17.80 15.44 -52.53
C VAL A 25 -16.52 14.62 -52.46
N THR A 26 -15.53 14.92 -53.30
CA THR A 26 -14.21 14.26 -53.25
C THR A 26 -13.46 14.60 -51.96
N ALA A 27 -13.47 15.85 -51.52
CA ALA A 27 -12.86 16.29 -50.27
C ALA A 27 -13.52 15.59 -49.07
N ALA A 28 -14.85 15.66 -48.96
CA ALA A 28 -15.58 15.01 -47.85
C ALA A 28 -15.33 13.49 -47.76
N ARG A 29 -15.19 12.77 -48.89
CA ARG A 29 -14.81 11.34 -48.86
C ARG A 29 -13.35 11.12 -48.44
N THR A 30 -12.46 12.05 -48.76
CA THR A 30 -11.04 11.97 -48.42
C THR A 30 -10.87 12.18 -46.92
N ASP A 31 -11.42 13.27 -46.39
CA ASP A 31 -11.42 13.59 -44.96
C ASP A 31 -12.09 12.46 -44.15
N ALA A 32 -13.21 11.92 -44.64
CA ALA A 32 -13.87 10.80 -43.98
C ALA A 32 -13.04 9.50 -43.97
N ARG A 33 -12.25 9.22 -45.02
CA ARG A 33 -11.34 8.07 -45.05
C ARG A 33 -10.14 8.26 -44.12
N GLU A 34 -9.62 9.48 -44.05
CA GLU A 34 -8.54 9.85 -43.13
C GLU A 34 -8.97 9.76 -41.67
N ILE A 35 -10.19 10.22 -41.37
CA ILE A 35 -10.81 10.00 -40.05
C ILE A 35 -10.96 8.50 -39.77
N LEU A 36 -11.46 7.70 -40.74
CA LEU A 36 -11.63 6.25 -40.55
C LEU A 36 -10.31 5.50 -40.37
N SER A 37 -9.23 5.89 -41.06
CA SER A 37 -7.90 5.29 -40.88
C SER A 37 -7.30 5.64 -39.53
N THR A 38 -7.60 6.82 -39.01
CA THR A 38 -7.11 7.28 -37.70
C THR A 38 -7.88 6.64 -36.55
N ILE A 39 -9.22 6.69 -36.57
CA ILE A 39 -10.04 6.22 -35.43
C ILE A 39 -10.31 4.72 -35.45
N GLY A 40 -10.13 4.05 -36.60
CA GLY A 40 -10.43 2.63 -36.78
C GLY A 40 -9.66 1.71 -35.82
N PRO A 41 -8.32 1.82 -35.74
CA PRO A 41 -7.49 1.08 -34.79
C PRO A 41 -7.86 1.33 -33.32
N HIS A 42 -8.04 2.61 -32.93
CA HIS A 42 -8.42 2.97 -31.55
C HIS A 42 -9.80 2.43 -31.15
N VAL A 43 -10.77 2.42 -32.06
CA VAL A 43 -12.09 1.79 -31.81
C VAL A 43 -11.95 0.27 -31.62
N ALA A 44 -11.11 -0.40 -32.41
CA ALA A 44 -10.89 -1.83 -32.27
C ALA A 44 -10.17 -2.19 -30.96
N VAL A 45 -9.20 -1.37 -30.54
CA VAL A 45 -8.54 -1.49 -29.23
C VAL A 45 -9.55 -1.30 -28.09
N ALA A 46 -10.31 -0.20 -28.09
CA ALA A 46 -11.31 0.08 -27.06
C ALA A 46 -12.40 -1.01 -26.98
N GLN A 47 -12.76 -1.64 -28.11
CA GLN A 47 -13.69 -2.77 -28.14
C GLN A 47 -13.09 -4.04 -27.54
N ARG A 48 -11.82 -4.33 -27.82
CA ARG A 48 -11.11 -5.48 -27.23
C ARG A 48 -10.97 -5.31 -25.72
N LEU A 49 -10.52 -4.14 -25.26
CA LEU A 49 -10.42 -3.79 -23.85
C LEU A 49 -11.77 -3.89 -23.15
N SER A 50 -12.81 -3.26 -23.69
CA SER A 50 -14.15 -3.33 -23.12
C SER A 50 -14.68 -4.76 -23.03
N ALA A 51 -14.44 -5.59 -24.05
CA ALA A 51 -14.86 -7.00 -24.04
C ALA A 51 -14.04 -7.87 -23.08
N ALA A 52 -12.77 -7.53 -22.85
CA ALA A 52 -11.92 -8.22 -21.88
C ALA A 52 -12.33 -7.84 -20.46
N LEU A 53 -12.46 -6.55 -20.16
CA LEU A 53 -12.92 -6.03 -18.86
C LEU A 53 -14.34 -6.52 -18.51
N SER A 54 -15.27 -6.57 -19.48
CA SER A 54 -16.61 -7.13 -19.24
C SER A 54 -16.62 -8.64 -18.99
N ARG A 55 -15.63 -9.37 -19.52
CA ARG A 55 -15.47 -10.81 -19.23
C ARG A 55 -14.87 -11.02 -17.86
N TYR A 56 -13.85 -10.24 -17.52
CA TYR A 56 -13.25 -10.25 -16.18
C TYR A 56 -14.28 -9.90 -15.10
N ALA A 57 -15.03 -8.80 -15.26
CA ALA A 57 -16.04 -8.40 -14.29
C ALA A 57 -17.09 -9.50 -14.06
N ARG A 58 -17.53 -10.18 -15.14
CA ARG A 58 -18.45 -11.31 -15.02
C ARG A 58 -17.80 -12.49 -14.28
N ALA A 59 -16.57 -12.84 -14.62
CA ALA A 59 -15.86 -13.93 -13.97
C ALA A 59 -15.63 -13.66 -12.47
N TYR A 60 -15.32 -12.41 -12.13
CA TYR A 60 -15.23 -11.95 -10.74
C TYR A 60 -16.57 -12.14 -10.01
N ASP A 61 -17.67 -11.61 -10.56
CA ASP A 61 -19.01 -11.75 -9.96
C ASP A 61 -19.46 -13.23 -9.82
N GLU A 62 -19.11 -14.08 -10.79
CA GLU A 62 -19.56 -15.48 -10.85
C GLU A 62 -18.67 -16.44 -10.05
N HIS A 63 -17.37 -16.16 -9.93
CA HIS A 63 -16.39 -17.12 -9.41
C HIS A 63 -15.55 -16.61 -8.24
N ALA A 64 -15.11 -15.34 -8.21
CA ALA A 64 -14.19 -14.85 -7.17
C ALA A 64 -14.79 -14.92 -5.77
N HIS A 65 -16.04 -14.44 -5.60
CA HIS A 65 -16.76 -14.56 -4.34
C HIS A 65 -16.94 -16.03 -3.90
N ARG A 66 -17.23 -16.93 -4.84
CA ARG A 66 -17.43 -18.34 -4.53
C ARG A 66 -16.13 -19.06 -4.15
N ALA A 67 -15.02 -18.69 -4.77
CA ALA A 67 -13.71 -19.20 -4.36
C ALA A 67 -13.37 -18.72 -2.94
N ASN A 68 -13.58 -17.44 -2.63
CA ASN A 68 -13.34 -16.88 -1.31
C ASN A 68 -14.23 -17.52 -0.22
N ASP A 69 -15.53 -17.71 -0.49
CA ASP A 69 -16.47 -18.36 0.43
C ASP A 69 -16.10 -19.82 0.74
N LEU A 70 -15.31 -20.47 -0.12
CA LEU A 70 -14.84 -21.84 0.09
C LEU A 70 -13.62 -21.93 1.00
N ILE A 71 -12.84 -20.86 1.16
CA ILE A 71 -11.60 -20.88 1.95
C ILE A 71 -11.90 -21.24 3.41
N GLU A 72 -12.85 -20.55 4.05
CA GLU A 72 -13.24 -20.81 5.44
C GLU A 72 -13.77 -22.25 5.64
N GLN A 73 -14.47 -22.79 4.62
CA GLN A 73 -14.97 -24.16 4.63
C GLN A 73 -13.82 -25.18 4.50
N ILE A 74 -12.85 -24.92 3.62
CA ILE A 74 -11.64 -25.74 3.45
C ILE A 74 -10.84 -25.78 4.74
N GLU A 75 -10.59 -24.62 5.36
CA GLU A 75 -9.86 -24.54 6.63
C GLU A 75 -10.55 -25.34 7.74
N SER A 76 -11.87 -25.20 7.85
CA SER A 76 -12.68 -25.95 8.82
C SER A 76 -12.66 -27.46 8.56
N ALA A 77 -12.82 -27.89 7.31
CA ALA A 77 -12.79 -29.29 6.92
C ALA A 77 -11.39 -29.91 7.13
N HIS A 78 -10.34 -29.16 6.83
CA HIS A 78 -8.96 -29.59 7.03
C HIS A 78 -8.64 -29.77 8.52
N ALA A 79 -9.07 -28.84 9.38
CA ALA A 79 -8.90 -28.98 10.83
C ALA A 79 -9.66 -30.21 11.39
N ALA A 80 -10.87 -30.48 10.88
CA ALA A 80 -11.65 -31.66 11.24
C ALA A 80 -10.95 -32.96 10.80
N TRP A 81 -10.42 -33.00 9.58
CA TRP A 81 -9.67 -34.14 9.06
C TRP A 81 -8.40 -34.41 9.88
N LEU A 82 -7.62 -33.38 10.23
CA LEU A 82 -6.42 -33.53 11.08
C LEU A 82 -6.76 -34.15 12.44
N THR A 83 -7.84 -33.69 13.06
CA THR A 83 -8.33 -34.21 14.34
C THR A 83 -8.71 -35.69 14.23
N LEU A 84 -9.50 -36.05 13.21
CA LEU A 84 -9.93 -37.42 12.96
C LEU A 84 -8.77 -38.33 12.55
N ASN A 85 -7.78 -37.81 11.83
CA ASN A 85 -6.59 -38.56 11.46
C ASN A 85 -5.77 -38.95 12.69
N ALA A 86 -5.52 -38.01 13.60
CA ALA A 86 -4.82 -38.28 14.85
C ALA A 86 -5.59 -39.29 15.73
N ALA A 87 -6.91 -39.11 15.88
CA ALA A 87 -7.76 -40.00 16.67
C ALA A 87 -7.84 -41.42 16.07
N SER A 88 -7.94 -41.53 14.74
CA SER A 88 -7.93 -42.81 14.03
C SER A 88 -6.61 -43.56 14.22
N ASP A 89 -5.48 -42.87 14.15
CA ASP A 89 -4.16 -43.46 14.36
C ASP A 89 -3.97 -43.92 15.81
N GLU A 90 -4.45 -43.15 16.78
CA GLU A 90 -4.44 -43.53 18.20
C GLU A 90 -5.32 -44.76 18.46
N ALA A 91 -6.56 -44.76 17.97
CA ALA A 91 -7.48 -45.89 18.13
C ALA A 91 -6.96 -47.15 17.43
N GLY A 92 -6.32 -47.03 16.26
CA GLY A 92 -5.69 -48.15 15.57
C GLY A 92 -4.55 -48.79 16.38
N ARG A 93 -3.71 -47.97 17.01
CA ARG A 93 -2.68 -48.47 17.96
C ARG A 93 -3.30 -49.11 19.20
N GLY A 94 -4.36 -48.51 19.73
CA GLY A 94 -5.12 -49.04 20.87
C GLY A 94 -5.74 -50.41 20.58
N ALA A 95 -6.34 -50.59 19.40
CA ALA A 95 -6.89 -51.86 18.94
C ALA A 95 -5.80 -52.94 18.80
N LEU A 96 -4.63 -52.59 18.24
CA LEU A 96 -3.50 -53.52 18.15
C LEU A 96 -3.01 -53.97 19.54
N ALA A 97 -2.87 -53.03 20.48
CA ALA A 97 -2.46 -53.34 21.85
C ALA A 97 -3.51 -54.18 22.60
N ALA A 98 -4.81 -53.90 22.40
CA ALA A 98 -5.89 -54.66 23.02
C ALA A 98 -5.98 -56.10 22.49
N ALA A 99 -5.65 -56.32 21.21
CA ALA A 99 -5.60 -57.64 20.59
C ALA A 99 -4.50 -58.55 21.16
N GLU A 100 -3.47 -57.98 21.78
CA GLU A 100 -2.41 -58.73 22.49
C GLU A 100 -2.80 -59.09 23.94
N GLY A 101 -3.92 -58.55 24.45
CA GLY A 101 -4.41 -58.81 25.81
C GLY A 101 -5.32 -60.04 25.93
N ASP A 102 -5.61 -60.43 27.18
CA ASP A 102 -6.44 -61.61 27.49
C ASP A 102 -7.96 -61.34 27.54
N ASP A 103 -8.41 -60.09 27.33
CA ASP A 103 -9.83 -59.69 27.42
C ASP A 103 -10.45 -59.49 26.01
N PRO A 104 -11.25 -60.45 25.51
CA PRO A 104 -11.82 -60.38 24.17
C PRO A 104 -12.88 -59.28 24.01
N VAL A 105 -13.52 -58.85 25.10
CA VAL A 105 -14.53 -57.77 25.05
C VAL A 105 -13.84 -56.42 24.83
N VAL A 106 -12.69 -56.20 25.46
CA VAL A 106 -11.88 -55.00 25.28
C VAL A 106 -11.27 -54.94 23.89
N ALA A 107 -10.77 -56.07 23.37
CA ALA A 107 -10.25 -56.15 22.01
C ALA A 107 -11.32 -55.80 20.96
N GLN A 108 -12.53 -56.36 21.09
CA GLN A 108 -13.64 -56.09 20.18
C GLN A 108 -14.06 -54.60 20.22
N ALA A 109 -14.22 -54.02 21.41
CA ALA A 109 -14.62 -52.62 21.55
C ALA A 109 -13.58 -51.65 20.96
N ALA A 110 -12.29 -51.95 21.08
CA ALA A 110 -11.22 -51.15 20.51
C ALA A 110 -11.18 -51.26 18.97
N GLU A 111 -11.43 -52.45 18.41
CA GLU A 111 -11.53 -52.68 16.96
C GLU A 111 -12.74 -51.93 16.36
N GLU A 112 -13.89 -51.96 17.02
CA GLU A 112 -15.10 -51.22 16.62
C GLU A 112 -14.83 -49.70 16.59
N LEU A 113 -14.23 -49.16 17.65
CA LEU A 113 -13.86 -47.74 17.73
C LEU A 113 -12.86 -47.33 16.64
N ALA A 114 -11.81 -48.13 16.41
CA ALA A 114 -10.84 -47.86 15.36
C ALA A 114 -11.49 -47.89 13.96
N THR A 115 -12.39 -48.84 13.72
CA THR A 115 -13.13 -48.96 12.46
C THR A 115 -14.02 -47.74 12.20
N ASP A 116 -14.71 -47.26 13.23
CA ASP A 116 -15.58 -46.08 13.12
C ASP A 116 -14.77 -44.81 12.86
N LEU A 117 -13.67 -44.58 13.58
CA LEU A 117 -12.80 -43.41 13.37
C LEU A 117 -12.09 -43.42 12.01
N ILE A 118 -11.71 -44.61 11.48
CA ILE A 118 -11.18 -44.73 10.11
C ILE A 118 -12.25 -44.33 9.08
N ARG A 119 -13.50 -44.71 9.31
CA ARG A 119 -14.62 -44.35 8.43
C ARG A 119 -14.87 -42.85 8.46
N ASP A 120 -14.89 -42.25 9.64
CA ASP A 120 -15.12 -40.82 9.81
C ASP A 120 -13.97 -39.99 9.21
N ARG A 121 -12.72 -40.42 9.39
CA ARG A 121 -11.56 -39.81 8.74
C ARG A 121 -11.70 -39.80 7.22
N ARG A 122 -12.05 -40.94 6.61
CA ARG A 122 -12.23 -41.03 5.16
C ARG A 122 -13.32 -40.11 4.65
N ARG A 123 -14.42 -39.97 5.40
CA ARG A 123 -15.49 -39.04 5.04
C ARG A 123 -15.03 -37.59 5.09
N ALA A 124 -14.25 -37.21 6.10
CA ALA A 124 -13.68 -35.87 6.20
C ALA A 124 -12.65 -35.59 5.08
N GLU A 125 -11.91 -36.61 4.66
CA GLU A 125 -10.99 -36.54 3.51
C GLU A 125 -11.76 -36.32 2.20
N GLU A 126 -12.82 -37.10 1.96
CA GLU A 126 -13.71 -36.95 0.79
C GLU A 126 -14.38 -35.55 0.74
N GLU A 127 -14.77 -35.01 1.90
CA GLU A 127 -15.35 -33.66 2.01
C GLU A 127 -14.32 -32.56 1.70
N LEU A 128 -13.09 -32.71 2.22
CA LEU A 128 -12.00 -31.78 1.95
C LEU A 128 -11.62 -31.79 0.45
N ASP A 129 -11.55 -32.97 -0.18
CA ASP A 129 -11.26 -33.11 -1.61
C ASP A 129 -12.36 -32.47 -2.50
N ASP A 130 -13.64 -32.59 -2.13
CA ASP A 130 -14.74 -31.92 -2.85
C ASP A 130 -14.62 -30.39 -2.76
N LEU A 131 -14.32 -29.87 -1.58
CA LEU A 131 -14.15 -28.44 -1.36
C LEU A 131 -12.97 -27.88 -2.18
N TRP A 132 -11.82 -28.57 -2.18
CA TRP A 132 -10.67 -28.19 -3.01
C TRP A 132 -10.99 -28.23 -4.50
N THR A 133 -11.66 -29.28 -4.98
CA THR A 133 -12.05 -29.41 -6.39
C THR A 133 -12.95 -28.24 -6.83
N ARG A 134 -13.88 -27.82 -5.97
CA ARG A 134 -14.78 -26.69 -6.24
C ARG A 134 -14.02 -25.36 -6.21
N TYR A 135 -13.09 -25.22 -5.27
CA TYR A 135 -12.22 -24.05 -5.19
C TYR A 135 -11.38 -23.91 -6.47
N GLU A 136 -10.66 -24.95 -6.87
CA GLU A 136 -9.82 -24.95 -8.08
C GLU A 136 -10.63 -24.61 -9.33
N PHE A 137 -11.86 -25.11 -9.44
CA PHE A 137 -12.75 -24.75 -10.55
C PHE A 137 -13.10 -23.27 -10.58
N HIS A 138 -13.47 -22.69 -9.42
CA HIS A 138 -13.83 -21.28 -9.34
C HIS A 138 -12.62 -20.37 -9.51
N PHE A 139 -11.53 -20.68 -8.81
CA PHE A 139 -10.28 -19.95 -8.91
C PHE A 139 -9.73 -19.96 -10.33
N GLY A 140 -9.58 -21.14 -10.95
CA GLY A 140 -9.05 -21.25 -12.32
C GLY A 140 -9.89 -20.52 -13.38
N ALA A 141 -11.22 -20.51 -13.23
CA ALA A 141 -12.11 -19.78 -14.13
C ALA A 141 -11.99 -18.25 -13.98
N TRP A 142 -11.75 -17.77 -12.76
CA TRP A 142 -11.49 -16.36 -12.50
C TRP A 142 -10.10 -15.94 -13.00
N ASP A 143 -9.09 -16.77 -12.74
CA ASP A 143 -7.70 -16.58 -13.13
C ASP A 143 -7.52 -16.52 -14.65
N GLU A 144 -8.12 -17.45 -15.40
CA GLU A 144 -8.11 -17.42 -16.88
C GLU A 144 -8.72 -16.11 -17.45
N ALA A 145 -9.75 -15.59 -16.78
CA ALA A 145 -10.41 -14.34 -17.17
C ALA A 145 -9.54 -13.11 -16.85
N TYR A 146 -8.80 -13.15 -15.74
CA TYR A 146 -7.81 -12.14 -15.37
C TYR A 146 -6.66 -12.10 -16.40
N ASP A 147 -6.04 -13.24 -16.69
CA ASP A 147 -5.00 -13.39 -17.71
C ASP A 147 -5.43 -12.84 -19.08
N THR A 148 -6.66 -13.15 -19.48
CA THR A 148 -7.24 -12.66 -20.73
C THR A 148 -7.40 -11.14 -20.73
N ALA A 149 -7.73 -10.54 -19.58
CA ALA A 149 -7.84 -9.09 -19.42
C ALA A 149 -6.48 -8.40 -19.46
N VAL A 150 -5.48 -8.93 -18.74
CA VAL A 150 -4.11 -8.42 -18.74
C VAL A 150 -3.50 -8.48 -20.13
N ARG A 151 -3.64 -9.60 -20.86
CA ARG A 151 -3.14 -9.73 -22.23
C ARG A 151 -3.78 -8.71 -23.18
N ALA A 152 -5.08 -8.45 -23.03
CA ALA A 152 -5.78 -7.46 -23.83
C ALA A 152 -5.31 -6.02 -23.54
N LEU A 153 -4.87 -5.74 -22.32
CA LEU A 153 -4.26 -4.48 -21.91
C LEU A 153 -2.86 -4.32 -22.53
N GLY A 154 -2.01 -5.35 -22.45
CA GLY A 154 -0.66 -5.33 -23.06
C GLY A 154 -0.67 -5.13 -24.58
N GLU A 155 -1.60 -5.76 -25.32
CA GLU A 155 -1.74 -5.55 -26.77
C GLU A 155 -2.29 -4.15 -27.16
N SER A 156 -2.86 -3.42 -26.21
CA SER A 156 -3.53 -2.14 -26.45
C SER A 156 -2.61 -0.92 -26.37
N ALA A 157 -1.47 -1.05 -25.69
CA ALA A 157 -0.58 0.06 -25.36
C ALA A 157 0.22 0.60 -26.56
N GLY A 158 0.15 -0.02 -27.75
CA GLY A 158 0.76 0.53 -28.96
C GLY A 158 2.29 0.58 -28.96
N VAL A 159 2.94 0.06 -27.91
CA VAL A 159 4.38 -0.16 -27.88
C VAL A 159 4.66 -1.51 -28.53
N ASN A 160 5.48 -1.51 -29.57
CA ASN A 160 6.00 -2.75 -30.17
C ASN A 160 7.04 -3.35 -29.22
N LEU A 161 6.59 -3.91 -28.10
CA LEU A 161 7.43 -4.76 -27.27
C LEU A 161 7.86 -6.00 -28.06
N SER A 162 9.12 -6.38 -27.91
CA SER A 162 9.62 -7.70 -28.30
C SER A 162 8.78 -8.81 -27.65
N HIS A 163 8.87 -10.03 -28.19
CA HIS A 163 8.13 -11.15 -27.60
C HIS A 163 8.66 -11.45 -26.20
N GLU A 164 9.98 -11.39 -26.07
CA GLU A 164 10.74 -11.58 -24.85
C GLU A 164 10.38 -10.54 -23.77
N SER A 165 10.27 -9.26 -24.13
CA SER A 165 9.82 -8.23 -23.18
C SER A 165 8.35 -8.40 -22.79
N ARG A 166 7.47 -8.86 -23.69
CA ARG A 166 6.08 -9.17 -23.32
C ARG A 166 5.97 -10.32 -22.34
N ASP A 167 6.73 -11.39 -22.56
CA ASP A 167 6.75 -12.55 -21.66
C ASP A 167 7.30 -12.13 -20.29
N LEU A 168 8.41 -11.39 -20.24
CA LEU A 168 8.98 -10.91 -18.98
C LEU A 168 8.03 -9.97 -18.23
N LEU A 169 7.35 -9.03 -18.90
CA LEU A 169 6.38 -8.17 -18.25
C LEU A 169 5.23 -8.97 -17.63
N GLN A 170 4.77 -10.03 -18.29
CA GLN A 170 3.74 -10.92 -17.75
C GLN A 170 4.27 -11.66 -16.52
N ASP A 171 5.48 -12.21 -16.58
CA ASP A 171 6.10 -12.92 -15.45
C ASP A 171 6.32 -11.99 -14.24
N LEU A 172 6.75 -10.75 -14.47
CA LEU A 172 6.93 -9.75 -13.42
C LEU A 172 5.60 -9.37 -12.74
N LEU A 173 4.51 -9.26 -13.50
CA LEU A 173 3.18 -8.93 -12.96
C LEU A 173 2.49 -10.12 -12.28
N ALA A 174 2.88 -11.35 -12.64
CA ALA A 174 2.36 -12.59 -12.07
C ALA A 174 3.17 -13.09 -10.86
N ALA A 175 4.31 -12.47 -10.56
CA ALA A 175 5.16 -12.84 -9.43
C ALA A 175 4.42 -12.66 -8.08
N ASP A 176 4.60 -13.64 -7.19
CA ASP A 176 3.89 -13.69 -5.90
C ASP A 176 4.59 -12.87 -4.81
N SER A 177 5.81 -12.39 -5.06
CA SER A 177 6.62 -11.66 -4.08
C SER A 177 7.57 -10.63 -4.68
N PRO A 178 7.94 -9.57 -3.92
CA PRO A 178 8.97 -8.61 -4.33
C PRO A 178 10.32 -9.26 -4.67
N GLN A 179 10.69 -10.34 -3.99
CA GLN A 179 11.95 -11.05 -4.22
C GLN A 179 11.96 -11.78 -5.56
N GLU A 180 10.81 -12.34 -5.95
CA GLU A 180 10.64 -12.98 -7.26
C GLU A 180 10.70 -11.96 -8.40
N VAL A 181 10.01 -10.82 -8.24
CA VAL A 181 10.12 -9.69 -9.18
C VAL A 181 11.58 -9.27 -9.37
N LEU A 182 12.32 -9.09 -8.27
CA LEU A 182 13.73 -8.72 -8.33
C LEU A 182 14.58 -9.76 -9.06
N ALA A 183 14.37 -11.04 -8.75
CA ALA A 183 15.12 -12.14 -9.38
C ALA A 183 14.90 -12.18 -10.89
N LEU A 184 13.64 -12.09 -11.33
CA LEU A 184 13.26 -12.01 -12.75
C LEU A 184 13.90 -10.78 -13.41
N TRP A 185 13.80 -9.61 -12.78
CA TRP A 185 14.36 -8.36 -13.30
C TRP A 185 15.88 -8.44 -13.51
N LEU A 186 16.62 -9.00 -12.56
CA LEU A 186 18.08 -9.12 -12.61
C LEU A 186 18.57 -10.15 -13.63
N LEU A 187 17.74 -11.14 -14.00
CA LEU A 187 18.07 -12.14 -15.01
C LEU A 187 18.02 -11.60 -16.44
N HIS A 188 17.33 -10.47 -16.66
CA HIS A 188 17.05 -9.93 -17.98
C HIS A 188 17.47 -8.46 -18.16
N PRO A 189 18.73 -8.09 -17.87
CA PRO A 189 19.22 -6.71 -18.01
C PRO A 189 19.06 -6.13 -19.42
N GLU A 190 19.05 -6.98 -20.45
CA GLU A 190 18.90 -6.58 -21.85
C GLU A 190 17.49 -6.08 -22.21
N LEU A 191 16.47 -6.40 -21.40
CA LEU A 191 15.07 -6.04 -21.67
C LEU A 191 14.60 -4.81 -20.86
N GLN A 192 15.37 -4.40 -19.86
CA GLN A 192 14.95 -3.41 -18.85
C GLN A 192 14.57 -2.05 -19.44
N GLU A 193 15.41 -1.47 -20.31
CA GLU A 193 15.11 -0.16 -20.93
C GLU A 193 13.91 -0.23 -21.88
N GLU A 194 13.73 -1.33 -22.61
CA GLU A 194 12.56 -1.52 -23.47
C GLU A 194 11.27 -1.54 -22.64
N LEU A 195 11.29 -2.23 -21.49
CA LEU A 195 10.16 -2.29 -20.58
C LEU A 195 9.85 -0.93 -19.92
N ILE A 196 10.88 -0.20 -19.49
CA ILE A 196 10.74 1.14 -18.90
C ILE A 196 10.16 2.13 -19.92
N ASP A 197 10.64 2.10 -21.17
CA ASP A 197 10.09 2.97 -22.21
C ASP A 197 8.66 2.57 -22.61
N ALA A 198 8.29 1.30 -22.41
CA ALA A 198 6.98 0.77 -22.79
C ALA A 198 5.87 1.07 -21.78
N ASP A 199 6.12 0.81 -20.50
CA ASP A 199 5.16 1.04 -19.42
C ASP A 199 5.86 1.52 -18.13
N PRO A 200 6.33 2.78 -18.12
CA PRO A 200 7.04 3.32 -16.97
C PRO A 200 6.14 3.47 -15.73
N ALA A 201 4.81 3.59 -15.91
CA ALA A 201 3.88 3.73 -14.79
C ALA A 201 3.70 2.40 -14.06
N ALA A 202 3.51 1.30 -14.80
CA ALA A 202 3.40 -0.03 -14.20
C ALA A 202 4.69 -0.42 -13.45
N LEU A 203 5.85 -0.23 -14.07
CA LEU A 203 7.13 -0.53 -13.42
C LEU A 203 7.43 0.41 -12.25
N GLY A 204 7.09 1.69 -12.34
CA GLY A 204 7.24 2.63 -11.23
C GLY A 204 6.42 2.26 -9.98
N ALA A 205 5.34 1.48 -10.16
CA ALA A 205 4.47 1.00 -9.10
C ALA A 205 4.78 -0.44 -8.63
N LEU A 206 5.64 -1.18 -9.33
CA LEU A 206 5.88 -2.60 -9.08
C LEU A 206 6.85 -2.83 -7.91
N ASP A 207 6.33 -3.41 -6.82
CA ASP A 207 7.14 -3.80 -5.66
C ASP A 207 8.17 -4.87 -6.05
N GLY A 208 9.38 -4.76 -5.49
CA GLY A 208 10.50 -5.65 -5.79
C GLY A 208 11.46 -5.15 -6.86
N LEU A 209 11.08 -4.16 -7.67
CA LEU A 209 12.05 -3.48 -8.53
C LEU A 209 13.01 -2.60 -7.70
N PRO A 210 14.30 -2.52 -8.09
CA PRO A 210 15.26 -1.67 -7.38
C PRO A 210 14.80 -0.22 -7.30
N ALA A 211 15.09 0.47 -6.19
CA ALA A 211 14.61 1.83 -5.95
C ALA A 211 15.00 2.82 -7.05
N ALA A 212 16.23 2.71 -7.58
CA ALA A 212 16.70 3.54 -8.69
C ALA A 212 15.92 3.30 -10.00
N VAL A 213 15.46 2.07 -10.23
CA VAL A 213 14.64 1.72 -11.40
C VAL A 213 13.26 2.34 -11.28
N ARG A 214 12.61 2.21 -10.11
CA ARG A 214 11.28 2.80 -9.86
C ARG A 214 11.31 4.32 -9.97
N VAL A 215 12.34 4.96 -9.41
CA VAL A 215 12.55 6.42 -9.56
C VAL A 215 12.75 6.81 -11.01
N HIS A 216 13.53 6.05 -11.78
CA HIS A 216 13.71 6.33 -13.21
C HIS A 216 12.39 6.19 -13.99
N ALA A 217 11.64 5.12 -13.74
CA ALA A 217 10.35 4.87 -14.38
C ALA A 217 9.33 5.98 -14.04
N ASN A 218 9.17 6.33 -12.76
CA ASN A 218 8.27 7.42 -12.36
C ASN A 218 8.71 8.80 -12.90
N GLN A 219 10.02 9.04 -13.04
CA GLN A 219 10.50 10.24 -13.73
C GLN A 219 10.07 10.28 -15.20
N ARG A 220 10.08 9.14 -15.91
CA ARG A 220 9.58 9.04 -17.29
C ARG A 220 8.06 9.21 -17.38
N SER A 221 7.32 8.72 -16.39
CA SER A 221 5.85 8.88 -16.29
C SER A 221 5.40 10.31 -16.01
N ALA A 222 6.25 11.14 -15.41
CA ALA A 222 5.91 12.49 -14.97
C ALA A 222 5.32 13.37 -16.09
N ALA A 223 5.84 13.30 -17.31
CA ALA A 223 5.31 14.07 -18.44
C ALA A 223 3.85 13.73 -18.76
N ALA A 224 3.49 12.44 -18.70
CA ALA A 224 2.11 11.99 -18.94
C ALA A 224 1.16 12.44 -17.83
N TRP A 225 1.58 12.33 -16.57
CA TRP A 225 0.80 12.81 -15.42
C TRP A 225 0.61 14.33 -15.45
N ILE A 226 1.63 15.09 -15.87
CA ILE A 226 1.52 16.55 -16.05
C ILE A 226 0.45 16.89 -17.10
N GLU A 227 0.45 16.22 -18.25
CA GLU A 227 -0.55 16.45 -19.30
C GLU A 227 -1.97 16.07 -18.85
N GLU A 228 -2.11 14.97 -18.09
CA GLU A 228 -3.38 14.59 -17.48
C GLU A 228 -3.89 15.65 -16.51
N ALA A 229 -3.05 16.09 -15.57
CA ALA A 229 -3.39 17.11 -14.58
C ALA A 229 -3.69 18.46 -15.23
N LEU A 230 -2.97 18.84 -16.30
CA LEU A 230 -3.27 20.03 -17.11
C LEU A 230 -4.65 19.92 -17.76
N THR A 231 -4.94 18.79 -18.40
CA THR A 231 -6.21 18.53 -19.07
C THR A 231 -7.38 18.57 -18.08
N GLU A 232 -7.19 18.04 -16.88
CA GLU A 232 -8.18 18.12 -15.80
C GLU A 232 -8.34 19.56 -15.31
N ARG A 233 -7.24 20.28 -15.09
CA ARG A 233 -7.24 21.66 -14.61
C ARG A 233 -8.01 22.61 -15.52
N GLU A 234 -7.98 22.38 -16.84
CA GLU A 234 -8.75 23.15 -17.83
C GLU A 234 -10.26 22.98 -17.69
N ARG A 235 -10.73 21.88 -17.09
CA ARG A 235 -12.16 21.61 -16.84
C ARG A 235 -12.65 22.20 -15.54
N GLU A 236 -11.74 22.49 -14.62
CA GLU A 236 -12.04 23.02 -13.29
C GLU A 236 -12.27 24.54 -13.29
N PRO A 237 -13.29 25.04 -12.59
CA PRO A 237 -13.50 26.48 -12.41
C PRO A 237 -12.28 27.15 -11.76
N ASP A 238 -11.89 28.31 -12.28
CA ASP A 238 -10.82 29.10 -11.65
C ASP A 238 -11.16 29.46 -10.21
N GLY A 239 -10.21 29.20 -9.31
CA GLY A 239 -10.36 29.44 -7.88
C GLY A 239 -11.03 28.30 -7.10
N SER A 240 -11.39 27.18 -7.73
CA SER A 240 -11.83 25.98 -7.00
C SER A 240 -10.68 25.34 -6.21
N GLU A 241 -11.00 24.60 -5.15
CA GLU A 241 -10.01 23.85 -4.37
C GLU A 241 -9.31 22.80 -5.24
N ARG A 242 -10.06 22.09 -6.10
CA ARG A 242 -9.51 21.14 -7.07
C ARG A 242 -8.54 21.81 -8.06
N ALA A 243 -8.88 23.00 -8.54
CA ALA A 243 -8.01 23.79 -9.40
C ALA A 243 -6.68 24.17 -8.70
N ALA A 244 -6.73 24.49 -7.40
CA ALA A 244 -5.54 24.78 -6.60
C ALA A 244 -4.71 23.52 -6.33
N PHE A 245 -5.35 22.38 -6.05
CA PHE A 245 -4.72 21.08 -5.89
C PHE A 245 -3.94 20.68 -7.15
N LEU A 246 -4.60 20.70 -8.32
CA LEU A 246 -3.99 20.35 -9.61
C LEU A 246 -2.82 21.29 -9.96
N ALA A 247 -2.91 22.58 -9.61
CA ALA A 247 -1.81 23.52 -9.82
C ALA A 247 -0.56 23.17 -8.99
N LYS A 248 -0.75 22.72 -7.74
CA LYS A 248 0.35 22.21 -6.90
C LYS A 248 0.90 20.90 -7.44
N GLU A 249 0.03 19.98 -7.86
CA GLU A 249 0.41 18.71 -8.49
C GLU A 249 1.31 18.95 -9.71
N ILE A 250 0.88 19.77 -10.67
CA ILE A 250 1.66 20.09 -11.87
C ILE A 250 3.02 20.70 -11.51
N ALA A 251 3.06 21.60 -10.52
CA ALA A 251 4.31 22.22 -10.08
C ALA A 251 5.27 21.20 -9.43
N TYR A 252 4.73 20.25 -8.67
CA TYR A 252 5.48 19.17 -8.05
C TYR A 252 6.01 18.18 -9.09
N LEU A 253 5.14 17.68 -9.99
CA LEU A 253 5.51 16.73 -11.04
C LEU A 253 6.55 17.29 -12.03
N ARG A 254 6.57 18.60 -12.28
CA ARG A 254 7.66 19.22 -13.05
C ARG A 254 9.03 19.10 -12.37
N LYS A 255 9.07 19.11 -11.03
CA LYS A 255 10.32 18.84 -10.30
C LYS A 255 10.72 17.37 -10.46
N VAL A 256 9.75 16.46 -10.50
CA VAL A 256 9.98 15.02 -10.74
C VAL A 256 10.55 14.80 -12.14
N GLU A 257 9.90 15.34 -13.17
CA GLU A 257 10.36 15.27 -14.56
C GLU A 257 11.82 15.75 -14.70
N HIS A 258 12.16 16.85 -14.02
CA HIS A 258 13.50 17.42 -14.04
C HIS A 258 14.52 16.73 -13.09
N GLY A 259 14.10 15.72 -12.34
CA GLY A 259 14.95 14.99 -11.37
C GLY A 259 15.28 15.77 -10.09
N GLY A 260 14.56 16.85 -9.81
CA GLY A 260 14.67 17.61 -8.55
C GLY A 260 13.87 16.99 -7.39
N VAL A 261 12.94 16.09 -7.71
CA VAL A 261 12.21 15.24 -6.76
C VAL A 261 12.30 13.80 -7.29
N GLN A 262 12.52 12.83 -6.40
CA GLN A 262 12.65 11.42 -6.74
C GLN A 262 11.42 10.67 -6.21
N LEU A 263 10.60 10.11 -7.10
CA LEU A 263 9.40 9.35 -6.71
C LEU A 263 9.66 7.85 -6.84
N TYR A 264 9.65 7.14 -5.72
CA TYR A 264 9.68 5.67 -5.70
C TYR A 264 8.31 5.09 -6.08
N LEU A 265 7.23 5.76 -5.69
CA LEU A 265 5.85 5.41 -6.05
C LEU A 265 5.05 6.69 -6.27
N TYR A 266 4.18 6.69 -7.28
CA TYR A 266 3.16 7.72 -7.47
C TYR A 266 1.93 7.14 -8.15
N ASP A 267 0.80 7.28 -7.48
CA ASP A 267 -0.50 6.94 -8.02
C ASP A 267 -1.54 7.89 -7.40
N ARG A 268 -1.96 8.86 -8.20
CA ARG A 268 -2.90 9.90 -7.76
C ARG A 268 -4.26 9.33 -7.38
N ASP A 269 -4.75 8.36 -8.16
CA ASP A 269 -6.12 7.87 -8.05
C ASP A 269 -6.33 7.01 -6.79
N PHE A 270 -5.26 6.40 -6.30
CA PHE A 270 -5.25 5.62 -5.07
C PHE A 270 -4.61 6.35 -3.88
N SER A 271 -4.29 7.63 -4.03
CA SER A 271 -3.60 8.46 -3.02
C SER A 271 -2.29 7.83 -2.51
N ARG A 272 -1.46 7.32 -3.42
CA ARG A 272 -0.18 6.66 -3.12
C ARG A 272 0.97 7.54 -3.58
N ILE A 273 1.93 7.79 -2.70
CA ILE A 273 3.15 8.52 -3.00
C ILE A 273 4.26 8.10 -2.04
N VAL A 274 5.41 7.74 -2.60
CA VAL A 274 6.64 7.54 -1.82
C VAL A 274 7.73 8.39 -2.43
N GLU A 275 8.20 9.38 -1.67
CA GLU A 275 9.27 10.29 -2.09
C GLU A 275 10.61 9.85 -1.48
N VAL A 276 11.65 9.83 -2.31
CA VAL A 276 13.01 9.49 -1.89
C VAL A 276 13.83 10.75 -1.63
N VAL A 277 14.35 10.88 -0.42
CA VAL A 277 15.25 11.95 0.01
C VAL A 277 16.64 11.37 0.22
N GLY A 278 17.64 11.88 -0.52
CA GLY A 278 19.02 11.37 -0.50
C GLY A 278 19.55 10.99 -1.87
N ASP A 279 20.75 10.40 -1.92
CA ASP A 279 21.42 10.02 -3.17
C ASP A 279 21.37 8.51 -3.41
N LEU A 280 20.50 8.09 -4.32
CA LEU A 280 20.34 6.67 -4.73
C LEU A 280 21.55 6.08 -5.47
N ARG A 281 22.52 6.91 -5.87
CA ARG A 281 23.71 6.45 -6.61
C ARG A 281 24.81 5.93 -5.69
N VAL A 282 24.68 6.15 -4.39
CA VAL A 282 25.62 5.70 -3.38
C VAL A 282 24.89 4.71 -2.49
N ALA A 283 25.50 3.55 -2.25
CA ALA A 283 24.94 2.56 -1.33
C ALA A 283 24.79 3.20 0.07
N PRO A 284 23.56 3.29 0.62
CA PRO A 284 23.35 3.85 1.95
C PRO A 284 23.91 2.91 3.03
N THR A 285 24.21 3.50 4.19
CA THR A 285 24.43 2.75 5.44
C THR A 285 23.18 2.71 6.29
N HIS A 286 22.27 3.67 6.11
CA HIS A 286 20.96 3.72 6.75
C HIS A 286 19.88 3.97 5.71
N VAL A 287 18.82 3.17 5.75
CA VAL A 287 17.58 3.38 5.01
C VAL A 287 16.51 3.73 6.03
N LEU A 288 15.82 4.84 5.79
CA LEU A 288 14.85 5.40 6.70
C LEU A 288 13.47 5.40 6.07
N THR A 289 12.53 4.63 6.61
CA THR A 289 11.13 4.72 6.21
C THR A 289 10.39 5.64 7.18
N TYR A 290 10.01 6.82 6.70
CA TYR A 290 9.26 7.80 7.50
C TYR A 290 7.78 7.79 7.11
N VAL A 291 6.93 7.39 8.04
CA VAL A 291 5.47 7.36 7.87
C VAL A 291 4.84 8.53 8.64
N PRO A 292 4.21 9.49 7.95
CA PRO A 292 3.59 10.65 8.58
C PRO A 292 2.23 10.31 9.22
N GLY A 293 1.68 11.28 9.94
CA GLY A 293 0.44 11.12 10.70
C GLY A 293 -0.86 11.23 9.91
N THR A 294 -1.97 11.26 10.66
CA THR A 294 -3.31 11.49 10.13
C THR A 294 -3.38 12.76 9.27
N PHE A 295 -4.40 12.82 8.42
CA PHE A 295 -4.65 13.93 7.49
C PHE A 295 -3.60 14.15 6.40
N THR A 296 -2.50 13.40 6.40
CA THR A 296 -1.50 13.48 5.32
C THR A 296 -2.17 13.16 3.99
N SER A 297 -2.04 14.06 3.03
CA SER A 297 -2.58 13.93 1.68
C SER A 297 -1.46 14.05 0.64
N LEU A 298 -1.77 13.78 -0.63
CA LEU A 298 -0.84 14.09 -1.74
C LEU A 298 -0.43 15.59 -1.74
N ALA A 299 -1.33 16.50 -1.34
CA ALA A 299 -1.02 17.93 -1.31
C ALA A 299 0.01 18.29 -0.24
N SER A 300 0.09 17.52 0.85
CA SER A 300 1.13 17.64 1.88
C SER A 300 2.52 17.40 1.27
N PHE A 301 2.64 16.39 0.39
CA PHE A 301 3.88 16.13 -0.34
C PHE A 301 4.20 17.24 -1.34
N TYR A 302 3.21 17.71 -2.10
CA TYR A 302 3.42 18.75 -3.12
C TYR A 302 3.92 20.07 -2.53
N SER A 303 3.52 20.35 -1.29
CA SER A 303 3.89 21.56 -0.56
C SER A 303 5.24 21.44 0.17
N GLY A 304 5.76 20.22 0.35
CA GLY A 304 7.01 19.96 1.08
C GLY A 304 6.83 19.81 2.59
N ASP A 305 5.60 19.68 3.07
CA ASP A 305 5.28 19.79 4.50
C ASP A 305 5.72 18.54 5.28
N VAL A 306 5.67 17.36 4.68
CA VAL A 306 5.92 16.07 5.36
C VAL A 306 7.35 15.57 5.19
N GLN A 307 8.16 16.17 4.31
CA GLN A 307 9.53 15.74 4.02
C GLN A 307 10.56 16.31 5.02
N GLN A 308 10.16 17.21 5.92
CA GLN A 308 11.06 18.02 6.76
C GLN A 308 12.00 17.18 7.64
N VAL A 309 11.46 16.23 8.41
CA VAL A 309 12.25 15.36 9.30
C VAL A 309 13.21 14.48 8.50
N ALA A 310 12.72 13.82 7.46
CA ALA A 310 13.54 12.98 6.58
C ALA A 310 14.69 13.79 5.95
N THR A 311 14.40 14.98 5.44
CA THR A 311 15.41 15.90 4.88
C THR A 311 16.45 16.30 5.93
N SER A 312 16.01 16.66 7.13
CA SER A 312 16.90 17.00 8.24
C SER A 312 17.82 15.85 8.65
N LEU A 313 17.32 14.61 8.63
CA LEU A 313 18.13 13.42 8.95
C LEU A 313 19.14 13.12 7.84
N VAL A 314 18.72 13.09 6.58
CA VAL A 314 19.60 12.89 5.42
C VAL A 314 20.72 13.95 5.39
N ASP A 315 20.42 15.21 5.70
CA ASP A 315 21.40 16.30 5.73
C ASP A 315 22.43 16.20 6.87
N LYS A 316 22.08 15.51 7.98
CA LYS A 316 22.88 15.51 9.23
C LYS A 316 23.48 14.15 9.58
N VAL A 317 23.03 13.10 8.90
CA VAL A 317 23.49 11.72 9.05
C VAL A 317 24.00 11.25 7.68
N PRO A 318 25.32 11.29 7.44
CA PRO A 318 25.89 10.84 6.18
C PRO A 318 25.58 9.36 5.92
N GLY A 319 25.27 9.01 4.68
CA GLY A 319 24.92 7.65 4.30
C GLY A 319 23.45 7.27 4.53
N THR A 320 22.61 8.22 4.93
CA THR A 320 21.16 8.02 5.06
C THR A 320 20.45 8.25 3.73
N LEU A 321 19.58 7.32 3.37
CA LEU A 321 18.57 7.42 2.32
C LEU A 321 17.20 7.30 2.97
N ALA A 322 16.28 8.23 2.71
CA ALA A 322 14.97 8.22 3.34
C ALA A 322 13.83 8.08 2.32
N PHE A 323 12.81 7.32 2.70
CA PHE A 323 11.55 7.13 2.00
C PHE A 323 10.45 7.77 2.83
N VAL A 324 9.91 8.90 2.36
CA VAL A 324 8.73 9.54 2.95
C VAL A 324 7.52 8.81 2.37
N TYR A 325 6.85 8.04 3.22
CA TYR A 325 5.96 6.96 2.80
C TYR A 325 4.48 7.31 2.99
N LYS A 326 3.70 7.17 1.92
CA LYS A 326 2.24 7.14 1.96
C LYS A 326 1.74 6.17 0.90
N ASP A 327 1.08 5.10 1.32
CA ASP A 327 0.44 4.16 0.41
C ASP A 327 -1.04 4.02 0.80
N GLY A 328 -1.94 4.55 -0.03
CA GLY A 328 -3.37 4.59 0.22
C GLY A 328 -3.84 5.76 1.07
N GLU A 329 -5.16 5.90 1.23
CA GLU A 329 -5.77 6.99 2.00
C GLU A 329 -5.43 6.91 3.51
N PHE A 330 -4.94 8.01 4.07
CA PHE A 330 -4.66 8.09 5.50
C PHE A 330 -5.91 8.55 6.26
N PRO A 331 -6.05 8.22 7.56
CA PRO A 331 -7.21 8.63 8.34
C PRO A 331 -7.43 10.13 8.30
N GLY A 332 -8.67 10.53 8.02
CA GLY A 332 -9.02 11.95 7.97
C GLY A 332 -8.65 12.67 6.66
N GLU A 333 -8.04 12.00 5.69
CA GLU A 333 -7.69 12.62 4.40
C GLU A 333 -8.95 13.01 3.59
N ASP A 334 -8.88 14.16 2.91
CA ASP A 334 -9.73 14.47 1.75
C ASP A 334 -8.90 14.30 0.47
N SER A 335 -9.05 13.15 -0.18
CA SER A 335 -8.28 12.76 -1.37
C SER A 335 -8.70 13.53 -2.64
N GLU A 336 -9.91 14.08 -2.68
CA GLU A 336 -10.38 14.86 -3.83
C GLU A 336 -9.79 16.27 -3.85
N ALA A 337 -9.79 16.95 -2.70
CA ALA A 337 -9.27 18.32 -2.56
C ALA A 337 -7.81 18.37 -2.06
N GLY A 338 -7.26 17.23 -1.62
CA GLY A 338 -5.97 17.15 -0.92
C GLY A 338 -5.99 17.79 0.46
N GLY A 339 -7.17 17.91 1.06
CA GLY A 339 -7.42 18.63 2.30
C GLY A 339 -7.57 17.73 3.52
N VAL A 340 -8.12 18.32 4.58
CA VAL A 340 -8.41 17.66 5.85
C VAL A 340 -9.92 17.42 5.93
N ASN A 341 -10.33 16.20 6.27
CA ASN A 341 -11.69 15.84 6.62
C ASN A 341 -11.78 15.44 8.11
N PRO A 342 -12.07 16.39 9.02
CA PRO A 342 -12.11 16.11 10.46
C PRO A 342 -13.18 15.08 10.86
N MET A 343 -14.23 14.89 10.06
CA MET A 343 -15.28 13.90 10.34
C MET A 343 -14.78 12.46 10.24
N ARG A 344 -13.67 12.25 9.53
CA ARG A 344 -13.02 10.96 9.31
C ARG A 344 -11.90 10.67 10.33
N ILE A 345 -11.64 11.55 11.30
CA ILE A 345 -10.55 11.35 12.27
C ILE A 345 -10.70 10.06 13.11
N GLY A 346 -11.94 9.59 13.31
CA GLY A 346 -12.21 8.33 14.01
C GLY A 346 -11.59 7.11 13.34
N GLU A 347 -11.32 7.17 12.02
CA GLU A 347 -10.62 6.12 11.27
C GLU A 347 -9.20 5.87 11.81
N ALA A 348 -8.62 6.81 12.57
CA ALA A 348 -7.29 6.66 13.17
C ALA A 348 -7.24 5.62 14.31
N ASN A 349 -8.41 5.21 14.82
CA ASN A 349 -8.57 4.13 15.80
C ASN A 349 -9.11 2.84 15.14
N ASP A 350 -9.26 2.80 13.82
CA ASP A 350 -9.73 1.62 13.11
C ASP A 350 -8.59 0.60 12.97
N HIS A 351 -8.78 -0.56 13.59
CA HIS A 351 -7.81 -1.65 13.61
C HIS A 351 -7.59 -2.25 12.22
N ASP A 352 -8.65 -2.57 11.49
CA ASP A 352 -8.56 -3.21 10.17
C ASP A 352 -7.83 -2.31 9.17
N ARG A 353 -8.05 -1.00 9.28
CA ARG A 353 -7.34 -0.02 8.46
C ARG A 353 -5.85 0.00 8.74
N ALA A 354 -5.44 -0.02 10.01
CA ALA A 354 -4.03 -0.05 10.38
C ALA A 354 -3.35 -1.34 9.88
N VAL A 355 -4.02 -2.49 10.06
CA VAL A 355 -3.54 -3.79 9.57
C VAL A 355 -3.36 -3.80 8.06
N GLU A 356 -4.33 -3.28 7.29
CA GLU A 356 -4.23 -3.24 5.83
C GLU A 356 -3.09 -2.32 5.35
N ALA A 357 -2.96 -1.14 5.94
CA ALA A 357 -1.83 -0.25 5.66
C ALA A 357 -0.49 -0.91 6.02
N GLY A 358 -0.45 -1.62 7.15
CA GLY A 358 0.73 -2.37 7.60
C GLY A 358 1.16 -3.46 6.63
N ARG A 359 0.23 -4.20 6.03
CA ARG A 359 0.56 -5.20 4.99
C ARG A 359 1.20 -4.56 3.75
N GLN A 360 0.74 -3.38 3.35
CA GLN A 360 1.33 -2.64 2.23
C GLN A 360 2.75 -2.18 2.57
N LEU A 361 2.96 -1.65 3.76
CA LEU A 361 4.28 -1.25 4.23
C LEU A 361 5.22 -2.45 4.37
N ALA A 362 4.75 -3.60 4.87
CA ALA A 362 5.56 -4.81 4.98
C ALA A 362 6.04 -5.33 3.61
N ARG A 363 5.21 -5.26 2.57
CA ARG A 363 5.63 -5.59 1.20
C ARG A 363 6.68 -4.62 0.67
N PHE A 364 6.51 -3.33 0.92
CA PHE A 364 7.49 -2.30 0.59
C PHE A 364 8.85 -2.60 1.24
N GLU A 365 8.86 -2.87 2.56
CA GLU A 365 10.09 -3.18 3.30
C GLU A 365 10.75 -4.48 2.84
N ALA A 366 9.95 -5.50 2.53
CA ALA A 366 10.46 -6.75 1.96
C ALA A 366 11.18 -6.50 0.61
N GLY A 367 10.66 -5.58 -0.21
CA GLY A 367 11.33 -5.12 -1.43
C GLY A 367 12.62 -4.37 -1.14
N MET A 368 12.63 -3.47 -0.14
CA MET A 368 13.80 -2.70 0.26
C MET A 368 14.93 -3.58 0.83
N ARG A 369 14.59 -4.62 1.60
CA ARG A 369 15.53 -5.66 2.08
C ARG A 369 16.07 -6.52 0.95
N ALA A 370 15.28 -6.77 -0.09
CA ALA A 370 15.70 -7.57 -1.23
C ALA A 370 16.63 -6.81 -2.20
N ASP A 371 16.40 -5.50 -2.38
CA ASP A 371 17.18 -4.67 -3.31
C ASP A 371 18.68 -4.69 -2.94
N PRO A 372 19.59 -5.11 -3.85
CA PRO A 372 21.01 -5.19 -3.57
C PRO A 372 21.66 -3.86 -3.16
N ALA A 373 21.08 -2.72 -3.54
CA ALA A 373 21.60 -1.41 -3.20
C ALA A 373 21.31 -1.01 -1.75
N THR A 374 20.20 -1.49 -1.18
CA THR A 374 19.68 -1.04 0.12
C THR A 374 19.56 -2.16 1.16
N GLY A 375 19.55 -3.42 0.75
CA GLY A 375 19.30 -4.56 1.62
C GLY A 375 20.38 -4.82 2.67
N ALA A 376 21.61 -4.32 2.45
CA ALA A 376 22.71 -4.41 3.42
C ALA A 376 22.76 -3.21 4.39
N ALA A 377 21.96 -2.17 4.16
CA ALA A 377 21.86 -1.03 5.07
C ALA A 377 21.02 -1.40 6.29
N GLU A 378 21.27 -0.72 7.40
CA GLU A 378 20.35 -0.68 8.52
C GLU A 378 19.02 -0.06 8.07
N GLN A 379 17.88 -0.66 8.38
CA GLN A 379 16.56 -0.18 7.99
C GLN A 379 15.77 0.26 9.23
N ASP A 380 15.62 1.58 9.37
CA ASP A 380 14.95 2.22 10.47
C ASP A 380 13.56 2.71 10.03
N ALA A 381 12.53 2.50 10.86
CA ALA A 381 11.21 3.09 10.67
C ALA A 381 10.95 4.24 11.65
N LEU A 382 10.43 5.36 11.14
CA LEU A 382 9.93 6.47 11.93
C LEU A 382 8.43 6.64 11.70
N GLY A 383 7.64 6.52 12.75
CA GLY A 383 6.19 6.73 12.68
C GLY A 383 5.77 7.98 13.45
N HIS A 384 5.24 8.99 12.76
CA HIS A 384 4.61 10.15 13.41
C HIS A 384 3.12 9.92 13.62
N SER A 385 2.63 10.14 14.84
CA SER A 385 1.19 10.03 15.14
C SER A 385 0.64 8.67 14.69
N TRP A 386 -0.42 8.65 13.86
CA TRP A 386 -0.97 7.42 13.28
C TRP A 386 0.03 6.63 12.42
N GLY A 387 1.06 7.27 11.87
CA GLY A 387 2.12 6.58 11.12
C GLY A 387 2.82 5.48 11.94
N LEU A 388 2.88 5.59 13.27
CA LEU A 388 3.37 4.49 14.11
C LEU A 388 2.43 3.27 14.09
N ALA A 389 1.11 3.49 14.06
CA ALA A 389 0.17 2.38 13.98
C ALA A 389 0.38 1.60 12.67
N ASN A 390 0.68 2.30 11.57
CA ASN A 390 1.06 1.67 10.30
C ASN A 390 2.37 0.87 10.45
N VAL A 391 3.44 1.48 10.97
CA VAL A 391 4.74 0.82 11.19
C VAL A 391 4.62 -0.46 12.04
N THR A 392 3.93 -0.38 13.18
CA THR A 392 3.76 -1.55 14.06
C THR A 392 2.79 -2.59 13.49
N SER A 393 1.83 -2.17 12.67
CA SER A 393 1.02 -3.11 11.88
C SER A 393 1.84 -3.80 10.78
N ALA A 394 2.86 -3.14 10.24
CA ALA A 394 3.80 -3.75 9.31
C ALA A 394 4.66 -4.81 10.00
N GLU A 395 5.11 -4.58 11.23
CA GLU A 395 5.79 -5.61 12.04
C GLU A 395 4.88 -6.83 12.28
N VAL A 396 3.59 -6.62 12.58
CA VAL A 396 2.60 -7.72 12.66
C VAL A 396 2.48 -8.48 11.34
N ALA A 397 2.62 -7.79 10.20
CA ALA A 397 2.61 -8.39 8.88
C ALA A 397 3.97 -9.00 8.45
N GLY A 398 4.99 -8.97 9.33
CA GLY A 398 6.29 -9.59 9.11
C GLY A 398 7.39 -8.66 8.59
N ALA A 399 7.19 -7.33 8.65
CA ALA A 399 8.28 -6.38 8.39
C ALA A 399 9.31 -6.45 9.51
N GLU A 400 10.60 -6.42 9.16
CA GLU A 400 11.72 -6.41 10.10
C GLU A 400 12.48 -5.08 10.00
N PHE A 401 12.50 -4.32 11.09
CA PHE A 401 13.24 -3.08 11.22
C PHE A 401 14.41 -3.26 12.19
N ASP A 402 15.53 -2.61 11.94
CA ASP A 402 16.62 -2.55 12.91
C ASP A 402 16.23 -1.62 14.08
N LYS A 403 15.45 -0.57 13.79
CA LYS A 403 14.91 0.36 14.78
C LYS A 403 13.51 0.85 14.41
N VAL A 404 12.68 1.06 15.43
CA VAL A 404 11.39 1.76 15.32
C VAL A 404 11.39 2.97 16.24
N ILE A 405 11.32 4.15 15.66
CA ILE A 405 11.34 5.42 16.38
C ILE A 405 9.97 6.09 16.25
N SER A 406 9.24 6.10 17.37
CA SER A 406 7.97 6.81 17.46
C SER A 406 8.20 8.32 17.65
N LEU A 407 7.48 9.10 16.84
CA LEU A 407 7.38 10.55 16.98
C LEU A 407 5.96 10.90 17.43
N SER A 408 5.72 11.01 18.73
CA SER A 408 4.37 11.11 19.31
C SER A 408 3.40 10.10 18.68
N GLY A 409 3.71 8.80 18.74
CA GLY A 409 2.92 7.78 18.05
C GLY A 409 1.56 7.49 18.69
N ALA A 410 0.55 7.19 17.86
CA ALA A 410 -0.85 7.03 18.27
C ALA A 410 -1.12 5.72 19.01
N GLY A 411 -0.69 4.59 18.47
CA GLY A 411 -0.93 3.31 19.12
C GLY A 411 -0.43 2.15 18.30
N MET A 412 -0.54 0.96 18.88
CA MET A 412 -0.06 -0.29 18.31
C MET A 412 -1.23 -1.28 18.28
N PRO A 413 -1.35 -2.11 17.25
CA PRO A 413 -2.42 -3.12 17.20
C PRO A 413 -2.24 -4.13 18.36
N PRO A 414 -3.33 -4.69 18.91
CA PRO A 414 -3.25 -5.65 20.03
C PRO A 414 -2.39 -6.89 19.76
N GLU A 415 -2.26 -7.27 18.50
CA GLU A 415 -1.44 -8.39 18.03
C GLU A 415 0.05 -8.09 18.01
N TRP A 416 0.43 -6.81 18.07
CA TRP A 416 1.82 -6.41 18.04
C TRP A 416 2.55 -6.82 19.31
N SER A 417 3.75 -7.34 19.12
CA SER A 417 4.71 -7.60 20.17
C SER A 417 6.08 -7.12 19.71
N PRO A 418 6.92 -6.57 20.61
CA PRO A 418 8.24 -6.11 20.24
C PRO A 418 9.10 -7.27 19.74
N ASP A 419 9.81 -7.05 18.64
CA ASP A 419 10.85 -7.95 18.18
C ASP A 419 12.11 -7.78 19.07
N PRO A 420 12.71 -8.87 19.57
CA PRO A 420 13.89 -8.80 20.43
C PRO A 420 15.13 -8.20 19.75
N ASP A 421 15.21 -8.22 18.41
CA ASP A 421 16.33 -7.70 17.64
C ASP A 421 16.09 -6.25 17.16
N THR A 422 14.89 -5.70 17.34
CA THR A 422 14.52 -4.31 17.01
C THR A 422 14.71 -3.38 18.22
N ALA A 423 15.35 -2.24 18.02
CA ALA A 423 15.41 -1.19 19.04
C ALA A 423 14.21 -0.22 18.92
N TYR A 424 13.47 -0.04 20.02
CA TYR A 424 12.29 0.82 20.06
C TYR A 424 12.55 2.09 20.88
N ALA A 425 12.16 3.26 20.35
CA ALA A 425 12.27 4.54 21.06
C ALA A 425 11.05 5.44 20.85
N ASP A 426 10.64 6.19 21.87
CA ASP A 426 9.58 7.22 21.78
C ASP A 426 10.12 8.63 22.07
N LEU A 427 9.84 9.54 21.14
CA LEU A 427 10.16 10.95 21.24
C LEU A 427 8.85 11.76 21.16
N SER A 428 8.49 12.42 22.27
CA SER A 428 7.19 13.10 22.39
C SER A 428 7.31 14.45 23.12
N TYR A 429 6.50 15.42 22.69
CA TYR A 429 6.12 16.59 23.51
C TYR A 429 4.89 16.24 24.34
N ARG A 430 4.55 17.07 25.32
CA ARG A 430 3.20 17.03 25.89
C ARG A 430 2.25 17.58 24.82
N ASP A 431 1.38 16.72 24.30
CA ASP A 431 0.57 17.03 23.13
C ASP A 431 -0.86 16.48 23.22
N LEU A 432 -1.69 16.82 22.23
CA LEU A 432 -3.12 16.48 22.24
C LEU A 432 -3.38 14.97 22.20
N LEU A 433 -2.52 14.24 21.49
CA LEU A 433 -2.64 12.79 21.33
C LEU A 433 -2.38 12.09 22.67
N GLN A 434 -1.34 12.53 23.40
CA GLN A 434 -0.99 11.98 24.70
C GLN A 434 -2.12 12.15 25.72
N GLU A 435 -2.81 13.29 25.71
CA GLU A 435 -4.00 13.51 26.55
C GLU A 435 -5.14 12.55 26.16
N GLY A 436 -5.36 12.31 24.86
CA GLY A 436 -6.33 11.34 24.37
C GLY A 436 -6.01 9.89 24.77
N GLN A 437 -4.74 9.49 24.70
CA GLN A 437 -4.26 8.17 25.13
C GLN A 437 -4.44 7.97 26.64
N HIS A 438 -4.14 8.98 27.45
CA HIS A 438 -4.31 8.92 28.91
C HIS A 438 -5.78 8.68 29.31
N MET A 439 -6.72 9.21 28.53
CA MET A 439 -8.16 9.01 28.71
C MET A 439 -8.68 7.70 28.10
N GLY A 440 -7.84 6.91 27.44
CA GLY A 440 -8.24 5.67 26.73
C GLY A 440 -9.05 5.92 25.46
N LEU A 441 -9.05 7.13 24.90
CA LEU A 441 -9.78 7.49 23.68
C LEU A 441 -9.03 7.11 22.40
N VAL A 442 -7.75 6.76 22.54
CA VAL A 442 -6.84 6.44 21.46
C VAL A 442 -6.23 5.08 21.74
N TRP A 443 -6.50 4.11 20.86
CA TRP A 443 -5.97 2.74 20.92
C TRP A 443 -6.10 2.04 22.28
N ASP A 444 -7.17 2.35 23.04
CA ASP A 444 -7.39 1.87 24.42
C ASP A 444 -6.17 2.05 25.36
N GLY A 445 -5.32 3.04 25.07
CA GLY A 445 -4.10 3.31 25.81
C GLY A 445 -2.90 2.41 25.43
N ASN A 446 -3.01 1.53 24.44
CA ASN A 446 -1.87 0.76 23.90
C ASN A 446 -0.99 1.66 23.02
N ASN A 447 -0.14 2.46 23.68
CA ASN A 447 0.68 3.48 23.04
C ASN A 447 2.17 3.25 23.30
N PRO A 448 3.06 3.72 22.41
CA PRO A 448 4.50 3.48 22.51
C PRO A 448 5.05 3.94 23.85
N ARG A 449 4.65 5.13 24.31
CA ARG A 449 5.24 5.78 25.48
C ARG A 449 4.95 5.07 26.79
N SER A 450 3.80 4.40 26.93
CA SER A 450 3.47 3.61 28.12
C SER A 450 3.98 2.18 28.06
N HIS A 451 4.43 1.72 26.88
CA HIS A 451 4.84 0.35 26.65
C HIS A 451 6.32 0.14 27.04
N PRO A 452 6.66 -0.91 27.81
CA PRO A 452 8.01 -1.11 28.36
C PRO A 452 9.09 -1.37 27.31
N ALA A 453 8.72 -1.72 26.07
CA ALA A 453 9.68 -1.93 24.98
C ALA A 453 10.28 -0.62 24.44
N PHE A 454 9.53 0.49 24.47
CA PHE A 454 9.99 1.75 23.92
C PHE A 454 10.83 2.52 24.95
N GLU A 455 12.10 2.73 24.64
CA GLU A 455 12.94 3.63 25.41
C GLU A 455 12.46 5.07 25.23
N HIS A 456 12.18 5.77 26.34
CA HIS A 456 11.74 7.16 26.26
C HIS A 456 12.32 8.02 27.38
N GLY A 457 12.56 9.29 27.06
CA GLY A 457 12.89 10.31 28.04
C GLY A 457 11.64 10.97 28.65
N GLY A 458 11.87 12.04 29.41
CA GLY A 458 10.80 13.00 29.71
C GLY A 458 10.32 13.70 28.43
N TYR A 459 9.15 14.36 28.49
CA TYR A 459 8.65 15.13 27.36
C TYR A 459 9.62 16.26 26.99
N TYR A 460 9.72 16.55 25.69
CA TYR A 460 10.33 17.79 25.23
C TYR A 460 9.45 18.98 25.65
N LEU A 461 10.08 20.15 25.83
CA LEU A 461 9.38 21.39 26.17
C LEU A 461 9.08 22.15 24.88
N GLY A 462 7.79 22.36 24.62
CA GLY A 462 7.29 23.20 23.53
C GLY A 462 7.49 24.70 23.82
N PRO A 463 7.40 25.56 22.79
CA PRO A 463 7.62 27.00 22.93
C PRO A 463 6.59 27.67 23.86
N ASP A 464 5.35 27.17 23.85
CA ASP A 464 4.21 27.74 24.56
C ASP A 464 3.76 26.89 25.77
N ASP A 465 4.58 25.94 26.25
CA ASP A 465 4.23 25.01 27.34
C ASP A 465 3.85 25.72 28.65
N ALA A 466 4.29 26.96 28.85
CA ALA A 466 3.88 27.78 30.00
C ALA A 466 2.36 28.00 30.07
N VAL A 467 1.63 27.89 28.96
CA VAL A 467 0.16 27.90 28.91
C VAL A 467 -0.42 26.62 29.52
N LEU A 468 0.18 25.47 29.23
CA LEU A 468 -0.26 24.17 29.74
C LEU A 468 -0.14 24.12 31.28
N ASP A 469 0.98 24.60 31.81
CA ASP A 469 1.23 24.67 33.25
C ASP A 469 0.24 25.57 34.00
N GLN A 470 -0.14 26.70 33.40
CA GLN A 470 -1.05 27.67 34.00
C GLN A 470 -2.49 27.15 34.07
N GLU A 471 -2.95 26.47 33.02
CA GLU A 471 -4.29 25.89 32.94
C GLU A 471 -4.44 24.70 33.88
N GLU A 472 -3.42 23.83 33.98
CA GLU A 472 -3.42 22.72 34.91
C GLU A 472 -3.46 23.21 36.36
N ALA A 473 -2.69 24.26 36.69
CA ALA A 473 -2.74 24.91 38.00
C ALA A 473 -4.11 25.57 38.29
N SER A 474 -4.82 26.04 37.27
CA SER A 474 -6.15 26.67 37.38
C SER A 474 -7.28 25.66 37.51
N SER A 475 -7.12 24.45 36.95
CA SER A 475 -8.09 23.35 37.04
C SER A 475 -8.23 22.77 38.46
N LEU A 476 -7.23 22.98 39.33
CA LEU A 476 -7.24 22.58 40.75
C LEU A 476 -8.18 23.40 41.65
N VAL A 477 -8.87 24.42 41.10
CA VAL A 477 -9.67 25.40 41.87
C VAL A 477 -11.20 25.19 41.75
N GLY A 478 -11.70 24.17 41.04
CA GLY A 478 -13.14 23.89 40.99
C GLY A 478 -13.57 22.66 40.17
N PRO A 479 -14.85 22.25 40.22
CA PRO A 479 -15.32 20.94 39.71
C PRO A 479 -15.62 20.90 38.20
N THR A 480 -15.25 21.93 37.43
CA THR A 480 -15.51 22.00 35.99
C THR A 480 -14.20 22.21 35.24
N VAL A 481 -13.73 21.17 34.56
CA VAL A 481 -12.59 21.24 33.63
C VAL A 481 -13.09 21.94 32.36
N ASN A 482 -12.92 23.26 32.30
CA ASN A 482 -13.21 24.03 31.09
C ASN A 482 -11.87 24.28 30.41
N VAL A 483 -11.50 23.41 29.47
CA VAL A 483 -10.22 23.51 28.76
C VAL A 483 -10.28 24.70 27.81
N SER A 484 -9.31 25.63 27.90
CA SER A 484 -9.32 26.80 27.03
C SER A 484 -8.97 26.43 25.57
N PRO A 485 -9.49 27.18 24.57
CA PRO A 485 -9.07 27.01 23.18
C PRO A 485 -7.56 27.16 22.98
N GLU A 486 -6.91 27.98 23.80
CA GLU A 486 -5.48 28.19 23.78
C GLU A 486 -4.70 26.95 24.25
N TYR A 487 -5.18 26.26 25.29
CA TYR A 487 -4.63 24.98 25.74
C TYR A 487 -4.68 23.92 24.63
N ILE A 488 -5.83 23.76 23.98
CA ILE A 488 -5.99 22.79 22.87
C ILE A 488 -5.10 23.15 21.68
N ARG A 489 -4.97 24.44 21.36
CA ARG A 489 -4.07 24.92 20.31
C ARG A 489 -2.62 24.52 20.60
N VAL A 490 -2.09 24.82 21.80
CA VAL A 490 -0.70 24.49 22.17
C VAL A 490 -0.45 22.99 22.10
N LEU A 491 -1.37 22.17 22.60
CA LEU A 491 -1.27 20.71 22.49
C LEU A 491 -1.27 20.21 21.05
N THR A 492 -2.02 20.85 20.16
CA THR A 492 -2.07 20.50 18.73
C THR A 492 -0.78 20.91 18.03
N GLU A 493 -0.26 22.10 18.33
CA GLU A 493 1.01 22.60 17.78
C GLU A 493 2.19 21.74 18.24
N ASN A 494 2.24 21.36 19.52
CA ASN A 494 3.24 20.43 20.05
C ASN A 494 3.17 19.06 19.34
N HIS A 495 1.97 18.58 19.01
CA HIS A 495 1.80 17.30 18.31
C HIS A 495 2.38 17.33 16.89
N SER A 496 2.22 18.46 16.20
CA SER A 496 2.81 18.66 14.88
C SER A 496 4.30 18.96 14.96
N LEU A 497 4.77 19.70 15.98
CA LEU A 497 6.14 20.16 16.13
C LEU A 497 7.18 19.03 16.09
N ILE A 498 6.88 17.87 16.68
CA ILE A 498 7.82 16.73 16.67
C ILE A 498 8.20 16.28 15.25
N ALA A 499 7.31 16.50 14.28
CA ALA A 499 7.45 16.08 12.89
C ALA A 499 7.93 17.19 11.94
N THR A 500 8.48 18.30 12.46
CA THR A 500 8.99 19.41 11.64
C THR A 500 10.51 19.61 11.79
N ASP A 501 11.11 20.38 10.88
CA ASP A 501 12.49 20.85 11.00
C ASP A 501 12.61 22.19 11.74
N ASP A 502 11.53 22.62 12.40
CA ASP A 502 11.43 23.90 13.08
C ASP A 502 12.57 24.09 14.11
N PRO A 503 13.15 25.30 14.24
CA PRO A 503 14.17 25.58 15.24
C PRO A 503 13.79 25.22 16.68
N ASP A 504 12.52 25.27 17.04
CA ASP A 504 12.03 24.86 18.36
C ASP A 504 12.09 23.33 18.53
N ASN A 505 11.99 22.56 17.43
CA ASN A 505 12.15 21.11 17.41
C ASN A 505 13.61 20.62 17.44
N ARG A 506 14.59 21.53 17.42
CA ARG A 506 16.03 21.21 17.31
C ARG A 506 16.56 20.18 18.32
N ARG A 507 15.94 20.07 19.51
CA ARG A 507 16.39 19.13 20.53
C ARG A 507 15.97 17.71 20.15
N ALA A 508 14.70 17.50 19.80
CA ALA A 508 14.22 16.21 19.34
C ALA A 508 14.94 15.78 18.05
N LEU A 509 15.11 16.68 17.07
CA LEU A 509 15.88 16.37 15.85
C LEU A 509 17.30 15.88 16.13
N ARG A 510 18.01 16.49 17.09
CA ARG A 510 19.34 16.00 17.50
C ARG A 510 19.29 14.63 18.14
N ASP A 511 18.21 14.31 18.83
CA ASP A 511 18.03 13.03 19.50
C ASP A 511 17.67 11.95 18.47
N MET A 512 16.81 12.25 17.49
CA MET A 512 16.56 11.43 16.29
C MET A 512 17.87 11.12 15.56
N GLN A 513 18.70 12.14 15.28
CA GLN A 513 20.01 11.95 14.64
C GLN A 513 20.93 11.03 15.43
N ARG A 514 20.84 11.02 16.76
CA ARG A 514 21.65 10.11 17.61
C ARG A 514 21.12 8.68 17.57
N LEU A 515 19.80 8.50 17.44
CA LEU A 515 19.19 7.17 17.33
C LEU A 515 19.54 6.51 15.99
N VAL A 516 19.42 7.26 14.88
CA VAL A 516 19.79 6.74 13.55
C VAL A 516 21.30 6.42 13.46
N LYS A 517 22.17 7.20 14.12
CA LYS A 517 23.64 6.98 14.08
C LYS A 517 24.16 5.81 14.92
N LYS A 518 23.40 5.39 15.93
CA LYS A 518 23.84 4.37 16.89
C LYS A 518 23.69 2.99 16.30
#